data_AF-A0A2N0U2M2-F1
#
_entry.id   AF-A0A2N0U2M2-F1
#
_cell.length_a   1.000
_cell.length_b   1.000
_cell.length_c   1.000
_cell.angle_alpha   90.00
_cell.angle_beta   90.00
_cell.angle_gamma   90.00
#
_symmetry.space_group_name_H-M   'P 1'
#
loop_
_entity.id
_entity.type
_entity.pdbx_description
1 polymer ?
#
loop_
_entity_poly.entity_id
_entity_poly.type
_entity_poly.pdbx_seq_one_letter_code
_entity_poly.pdbx_strand_id
1 'polypeptide(L)'
;MDYVLVSYLICDISLVYYELQVFNFITFLARSLIFSLLIFIVFPKIRSVKFRLFELILGIAVVAINIYLLFELLAMVPEAFIYDYFYPVYLALTLLTILLVGVAFTYNNIFSNKRSFYFLLAALFLAFSDFNFFIAIYLDVPVFYYPDRFFHILALGLLLLFWIKPIEDSNNNNLEQREV
;
A
#
# COMPACT_ATOMS: atom_id res chain seq x y z
N MET A 1 -9.31 -9.63 7.78
CA MET A 1 -9.48 -9.99 6.35
C MET A 1 -10.73 -9.32 5.82
N ASP A 2 -11.88 -9.59 6.44
CA ASP A 2 -13.19 -9.07 6.02
C ASP A 2 -13.24 -7.54 5.90
N TYR A 3 -12.72 -6.81 6.88
CA TYR A 3 -12.67 -5.34 6.83
C TYR A 3 -11.83 -4.77 5.67
N VAL A 4 -10.76 -5.46 5.26
CA VAL A 4 -9.93 -5.01 4.13
C VAL A 4 -10.68 -5.23 2.82
N LEU A 5 -11.33 -6.38 2.65
CA LEU A 5 -12.14 -6.69 1.47
C LEU A 5 -13.35 -5.76 1.35
N VAL A 6 -14.03 -5.46 2.47
CA VAL A 6 -15.12 -4.48 2.50
C VAL A 6 -14.62 -3.10 2.10
N SER A 7 -13.44 -2.69 2.57
CA SER A 7 -12.84 -1.41 2.19
C SER A 7 -12.48 -1.35 0.70
N TYR A 8 -11.99 -2.46 0.13
CA TYR A 8 -11.79 -2.60 -1.31
C TYR A 8 -13.10 -2.46 -2.10
N LEU A 9 -14.17 -3.13 -1.66
CA LEU A 9 -15.48 -3.01 -2.29
C LEU A 9 -15.99 -1.57 -2.30
N ILE A 10 -15.86 -0.86 -1.17
CA ILE A 10 -16.24 0.56 -1.06
C ILE A 10 -15.39 1.40 -2.02
N CYS A 11 -14.09 1.14 -2.10
CA CYS A 11 -13.17 1.81 -3.04
C CYS A 11 -13.59 1.59 -4.49
N ASP A 12 -13.87 0.35 -4.89
CA ASP A 12 -14.28 0.00 -6.25
C ASP A 12 -15.60 0.65 -6.65
N ILE A 13 -16.62 0.60 -5.78
CA ILE A 13 -17.92 1.25 -6.03
C ILE A 13 -17.72 2.77 -6.15
N SER A 14 -16.94 3.37 -5.26
CA SER A 14 -16.77 4.82 -5.25
C SER A 14 -16.07 5.32 -6.50
N LEU A 15 -15.06 4.57 -6.93
CA LEU A 15 -14.33 4.87 -8.14
C LEU A 15 -15.18 4.74 -9.44
N VAL A 16 -16.36 4.10 -9.43
CA VAL A 16 -17.29 4.14 -10.58
C VAL A 16 -17.89 5.54 -10.77
N TYR A 17 -18.06 6.27 -9.67
CA TYR A 17 -18.68 7.60 -9.65
C TYR A 17 -17.65 8.72 -9.41
N TYR A 18 -16.40 8.52 -9.84
CA TYR A 18 -15.27 9.41 -9.56
C TYR A 18 -15.43 10.85 -10.09
N GLU A 19 -16.32 11.08 -11.05
CA GLU A 19 -16.62 12.42 -11.57
C GLU A 19 -17.23 13.33 -10.48
N LEU A 20 -17.83 12.72 -9.45
CA LEU A 20 -18.40 13.42 -8.31
C LEU A 20 -17.36 13.51 -7.18
N GLN A 21 -17.07 14.73 -6.73
CA GLN A 21 -16.07 15.03 -5.68
C GLN A 21 -16.27 14.21 -4.40
N VAL A 22 -17.52 13.95 -4.01
CA VAL A 22 -17.85 13.15 -2.83
C VAL A 22 -17.28 11.73 -2.94
N PHE A 23 -17.36 11.12 -4.12
CA PHE A 23 -16.87 9.76 -4.33
C PHE A 23 -15.34 9.70 -4.40
N ASN A 24 -14.67 10.78 -4.82
CA ASN A 24 -13.21 10.88 -4.71
C ASN A 24 -12.77 10.92 -3.24
N PHE A 25 -13.51 11.64 -2.40
CA PHE A 25 -13.28 11.65 -0.96
C PHE A 25 -13.56 10.29 -0.31
N ILE A 26 -14.63 9.59 -0.70
CA ILE A 26 -14.90 8.23 -0.19
C ILE A 26 -13.81 7.25 -0.63
N THR A 27 -13.37 7.34 -1.90
CA THR A 27 -12.24 6.54 -2.41
C THR A 27 -10.99 6.77 -1.59
N PHE A 28 -10.67 8.02 -1.30
CA PHE A 28 -9.55 8.40 -0.46
C PHE A 28 -9.65 7.77 0.94
N LEU A 29 -10.82 7.85 1.58
CA LEU A 29 -11.04 7.26 2.92
C LEU A 29 -10.93 5.73 2.89
N ALA A 30 -11.49 5.09 1.88
CA ALA A 30 -11.43 3.64 1.70
C ALA A 30 -9.98 3.16 1.52
N ARG A 31 -9.18 3.85 0.71
CA ARG A 31 -7.75 3.56 0.55
C ARG A 31 -6.96 3.75 1.84
N SER A 32 -7.18 4.88 2.53
CA SER A 32 -6.58 5.13 3.84
C SER A 32 -6.89 4.02 4.84
N LEU A 33 -8.13 3.51 4.82
CA LEU A 33 -8.56 2.41 5.67
C LEU A 33 -7.89 1.08 5.27
N ILE A 34 -7.79 0.77 3.97
CA ILE A 34 -7.04 -0.40 3.47
C ILE A 34 -5.61 -0.37 4.00
N PHE A 35 -4.89 0.74 3.80
CA PHE A 35 -3.48 0.85 4.18
C PHE A 35 -3.31 0.70 5.69
N SER A 36 -4.14 1.41 6.47
CA SER A 36 -4.15 1.32 7.93
C SER A 36 -4.39 -0.12 8.41
N LEU A 37 -5.40 -0.80 7.88
CA LEU A 37 -5.72 -2.19 8.26
C LEU A 37 -4.59 -3.16 7.92
N LEU A 38 -3.98 -3.03 6.73
CA LEU A 38 -2.85 -3.87 6.32
C LEU A 38 -1.64 -3.66 7.23
N ILE A 39 -1.33 -2.40 7.57
CA ILE A 39 -0.30 -2.05 8.55
C ILE A 39 -0.62 -2.73 9.88
N PHE A 40 -1.82 -2.56 10.44
CA PHE A 40 -2.20 -3.14 11.73
C PHE A 40 -2.14 -4.67 11.76
N ILE A 41 -2.47 -5.35 10.65
CA ILE A 41 -2.39 -6.83 10.56
C ILE A 41 -0.95 -7.33 10.72
N VAL A 42 0.02 -6.56 10.23
CA VAL A 42 1.41 -6.99 10.12
C VAL A 42 2.30 -6.39 11.21
N PHE A 43 1.99 -5.18 11.67
CA PHE A 43 2.71 -4.45 12.71
C PHE A 43 3.04 -5.27 13.97
N PRO A 44 2.10 -6.03 14.60
CA PRO A 44 2.41 -6.80 15.79
C PRO A 44 3.45 -7.91 15.53
N LYS A 45 3.59 -8.36 14.28
CA LYS A 45 4.54 -9.43 13.89
C LYS A 45 5.96 -8.91 13.65
N ILE A 46 6.14 -7.59 13.53
CA ILE A 46 7.43 -6.98 13.20
C ILE A 46 8.01 -6.10 14.33
N ARG A 47 7.28 -5.96 15.46
CA ARG A 47 7.64 -5.05 16.57
C ARG A 47 8.96 -5.38 17.27
N SER A 48 9.49 -6.60 17.12
CA SER A 48 10.68 -7.08 17.86
C SER A 48 11.99 -6.99 17.07
N VAL A 49 12.01 -6.31 15.92
CA VAL A 49 13.06 -6.52 14.91
C VAL A 49 14.17 -5.47 14.98
N LYS A 50 15.41 -5.94 14.85
CA LYS A 50 16.59 -5.11 14.62
C LYS A 50 16.85 -5.06 13.11
N PHE A 51 16.82 -3.87 12.53
CA PHE A 51 17.02 -3.66 11.09
C PHE A 51 18.47 -3.94 10.68
N ARG A 52 18.68 -4.56 9.51
CA ARG A 52 20.00 -4.61 8.88
C ARG A 52 20.24 -3.31 8.10
N LEU A 53 21.49 -2.87 8.02
CA LEU A 53 21.86 -1.59 7.39
C LEU A 53 21.38 -1.47 5.92
N PHE A 54 21.48 -2.55 5.15
CA PHE A 54 21.05 -2.55 3.74
C PHE A 54 19.54 -2.32 3.58
N GLU A 55 18.72 -3.01 4.38
CA GLU A 55 17.26 -2.85 4.37
C GLU A 55 16.85 -1.45 4.81
N LEU A 56 17.56 -0.90 5.80
CA LEU A 56 17.37 0.46 6.26
C LEU A 56 17.64 1.46 5.12
N ILE A 57 18.74 1.30 4.40
CA ILE A 57 19.10 2.17 3.26
C ILE A 57 18.05 2.07 2.15
N LEU A 58 17.61 0.85 1.80
CA LEU A 58 16.60 0.64 0.78
C LEU A 58 15.25 1.27 1.20
N GLY A 59 14.84 1.07 2.45
CA GLY A 59 13.63 1.69 3.00
C GLY A 59 13.69 3.21 2.99
N ILE A 60 14.83 3.81 3.40
CA ILE A 60 15.05 5.25 3.34
C ILE A 60 14.98 5.76 1.90
N ALA A 61 15.58 5.07 0.93
CA ALA A 61 15.53 5.46 -0.47
C ALA A 61 14.09 5.47 -1.00
N VAL A 62 13.29 4.43 -0.69
CA VAL A 62 11.88 4.36 -1.10
C VAL A 62 11.04 5.47 -0.45
N VAL A 63 11.26 5.73 0.84
CA VAL A 63 10.61 6.85 1.56
C VAL A 63 10.98 8.19 0.92
N ALA A 64 12.28 8.41 0.64
CA ALA A 64 12.76 9.65 0.05
C ALA A 64 12.19 9.88 -1.36
N ILE A 65 12.12 8.85 -2.19
CA ILE A 65 11.50 8.92 -3.51
C ILE A 65 10.00 9.26 -3.38
N ASN A 66 9.27 8.64 -2.45
CA ASN A 66 7.86 8.96 -2.22
C ASN A 66 7.67 10.40 -1.73
N ILE A 67 8.52 10.91 -0.85
CA ILE A 67 8.49 12.31 -0.39
C ILE A 67 8.81 13.26 -1.54
N TYR A 68 9.80 12.94 -2.37
CA TYR A 68 10.14 13.75 -3.54
C TYR A 68 8.96 13.83 -4.53
N LEU A 69 8.39 12.68 -4.89
CA LEU A 69 7.22 12.60 -5.77
C LEU A 69 6.01 13.32 -5.17
N LEU A 70 5.84 13.25 -3.84
CA LEU A 70 4.80 13.99 -3.13
C LEU A 70 4.89 15.50 -3.42
N PHE A 71 6.07 16.10 -3.27
CA PHE A 71 6.26 17.53 -3.49
C PHE A 71 6.04 17.93 -4.94
N GLU A 72 6.57 17.15 -5.90
CA GLU A 72 6.39 17.40 -7.33
C GLU A 72 4.92 17.35 -7.73
N LEU A 73 4.22 16.28 -7.33
CA LEU A 73 2.80 16.10 -7.61
C LEU A 73 1.95 17.21 -6.99
N LEU A 74 2.26 17.61 -5.76
CA LEU A 74 1.54 18.65 -5.05
C LEU A 74 1.69 20.01 -5.73
N ALA A 75 2.87 20.32 -6.26
CA ALA A 75 3.13 21.57 -6.98
C ALA A 75 2.39 21.64 -8.33
N MET A 76 1.96 20.50 -8.88
CA MET A 76 1.24 20.42 -10.15
C MET A 76 -0.29 20.47 -10.01
N VAL A 77 -0.82 20.43 -8.78
CA VAL A 77 -2.27 20.43 -8.54
C VAL A 77 -2.89 21.76 -8.99
N PRO A 78 -3.88 21.76 -9.89
CA PRO A 78 -4.59 22.97 -10.26
C PRO A 78 -5.35 23.58 -9.07
N GLU A 79 -5.41 24.90 -8.97
CA GLU A 79 -6.08 25.60 -7.85
C GLU A 79 -7.54 25.16 -7.64
N ALA A 80 -8.23 24.75 -8.71
CA ALA A 80 -9.60 24.25 -8.66
C ALA A 80 -9.81 22.99 -7.79
N PHE A 81 -8.74 22.23 -7.51
CA PHE A 81 -8.78 21.03 -6.68
C PHE A 81 -8.26 21.25 -5.26
N ILE A 82 -7.82 22.47 -4.93
CA ILE A 82 -7.27 22.84 -3.62
C ILE A 82 -8.41 23.30 -2.71
N TYR A 83 -8.95 22.37 -1.92
CA TYR A 83 -9.91 22.65 -0.85
C TYR A 83 -9.20 22.78 0.51
N ASP A 84 -9.82 23.42 1.50
CA ASP A 84 -9.21 23.68 2.84
C ASP A 84 -8.60 22.44 3.51
N TYR A 85 -9.17 21.25 3.25
CA TYR A 85 -8.71 19.99 3.82
C TYR A 85 -7.83 19.16 2.87
N PHE A 86 -7.61 19.57 1.62
CA PHE A 86 -6.90 18.78 0.62
C PHE A 86 -5.46 18.44 1.05
N TYR A 87 -4.69 19.46 1.45
CA TYR A 87 -3.28 19.28 1.88
C TYR A 87 -3.10 18.29 3.05
N PRO A 88 -3.76 18.47 4.22
CA PRO A 88 -3.56 17.55 5.34
C PRO A 88 -4.04 16.13 5.02
N VAL A 89 -5.12 16.01 4.24
CA VAL A 89 -5.68 14.72 3.81
C VAL A 89 -4.69 14.01 2.90
N TYR A 90 -4.23 14.67 1.83
CA TYR A 90 -3.26 14.09 0.91
C TYR A 90 -1.95 13.66 1.62
N LEU A 91 -1.41 14.53 2.47
CA LEU A 91 -0.21 14.23 3.24
C LEU A 91 -0.39 13.00 4.15
N ALA A 92 -1.56 12.86 4.79
CA ALA A 92 -1.87 11.69 5.62
C ALA A 92 -1.89 10.38 4.81
N LEU A 93 -2.49 10.37 3.62
CA LEU A 93 -2.49 9.19 2.75
C LEU A 93 -1.08 8.84 2.27
N THR A 94 -0.29 9.83 1.85
CA THR A 94 1.10 9.58 1.44
C THR A 94 1.92 9.01 2.59
N LEU A 95 1.77 9.52 3.81
CA LEU A 95 2.42 8.95 4.98
C LEU A 95 1.98 7.50 5.23
N LEU A 96 0.69 7.19 5.07
CA LEU A 96 0.18 5.82 5.16
C LEU A 96 0.75 4.91 4.08
N THR A 97 0.87 5.39 2.83
CA THR A 97 1.48 4.66 1.72
C THR A 97 2.94 4.33 2.02
N ILE A 98 3.71 5.33 2.46
CA ILE A 98 5.11 5.17 2.87
C ILE A 98 5.21 4.16 4.01
N LEU A 99 4.36 4.28 5.03
CA LEU A 99 4.36 3.40 6.19
C LEU A 99 4.00 1.96 5.79
N LEU A 100 3.01 1.77 4.92
CA LEU A 100 2.60 0.45 4.41
C LEU A 100 3.76 -0.22 3.68
N VAL A 101 4.42 0.49 2.77
CA VAL A 101 5.56 -0.04 2.02
C VAL A 101 6.71 -0.39 2.97
N GLY A 102 7.04 0.49 3.93
CA GLY A 102 8.09 0.23 4.92
C GLY A 102 7.79 -0.99 5.79
N VAL A 103 6.55 -1.13 6.29
CA VAL A 103 6.10 -2.30 7.06
C VAL A 103 6.14 -3.57 6.21
N ALA A 104 5.78 -3.50 4.93
CA ALA A 104 5.80 -4.63 4.03
C ALA A 104 7.22 -5.10 3.70
N PHE A 105 8.17 -4.19 3.48
CA PHE A 105 9.59 -4.52 3.35
C PHE A 105 10.11 -5.20 4.61
N THR A 106 9.81 -4.63 5.78
CA THR A 106 10.23 -5.17 7.08
C THR A 106 9.68 -6.59 7.28
N TYR A 107 8.39 -6.80 7.01
CA TYR A 107 7.75 -8.10 7.10
C TYR A 107 8.36 -9.12 6.14
N ASN A 108 8.60 -8.73 4.89
CA ASN A 108 9.24 -9.61 3.93
C ASN A 108 10.65 -10.01 4.34
N ASN A 109 11.40 -9.09 4.94
CA ASN A 109 12.74 -9.41 5.39
C ASN A 109 12.77 -10.42 6.55
N ILE A 110 11.81 -10.33 7.48
CA ILE A 110 11.75 -11.22 8.66
C ILE A 110 11.39 -12.64 8.26
N PHE A 111 10.37 -12.79 7.42
CA PHE A 111 9.81 -14.10 7.09
C PHE A 111 10.42 -14.70 5.82
N SER A 112 10.88 -13.86 4.89
CA SER A 112 11.56 -14.22 3.64
C SER A 112 10.92 -15.42 2.91
N ASN A 113 9.58 -15.47 2.90
CA ASN A 113 8.82 -16.57 2.31
C ASN A 113 7.86 -16.06 1.23
N LYS A 114 7.28 -16.98 0.44
CA LYS A 114 6.39 -16.61 -0.66
C LYS A 114 5.22 -15.73 -0.19
N ARG A 115 4.70 -16.01 1.00
CA ARG A 115 3.58 -15.25 1.60
C ARG A 115 3.98 -13.81 1.89
N SER A 116 5.13 -13.59 2.53
CA SER A 116 5.63 -12.24 2.83
C SER A 116 5.99 -11.47 1.57
N PHE A 117 6.47 -12.17 0.54
CA PHE A 117 6.72 -11.59 -0.77
C PHE A 117 5.44 -11.12 -1.46
N TYR A 118 4.34 -11.87 -1.40
CA TYR A 118 3.04 -11.42 -1.92
C TYR A 118 2.53 -10.17 -1.20
N PHE A 119 2.72 -10.07 0.11
CA PHE A 119 2.36 -8.86 0.86
C PHE A 119 3.19 -7.65 0.42
N LEU A 120 4.50 -7.81 0.25
CA LEU A 120 5.37 -6.76 -0.28
C LEU A 120 4.92 -6.30 -1.66
N LEU A 121 4.68 -7.23 -2.58
CA LEU A 121 4.27 -6.89 -3.94
C LEU A 121 2.88 -6.24 -3.97
N ALA A 122 1.95 -6.68 -3.11
CA ALA A 122 0.65 -6.04 -2.95
C ALA A 122 0.78 -4.58 -2.45
N ALA A 123 1.63 -4.34 -1.44
CA ALA A 123 1.88 -2.99 -0.92
C ALA A 123 2.49 -2.06 -1.99
N LEU A 124 3.42 -2.57 -2.80
CA LEU A 124 4.01 -1.80 -3.90
C LEU A 124 2.99 -1.48 -5.00
N PHE A 125 2.14 -2.44 -5.40
CA PHE A 125 1.08 -2.16 -6.37
C PHE A 125 0.00 -1.24 -5.81
N LEU A 126 -0.33 -1.31 -4.52
CA LEU A 126 -1.19 -0.31 -3.88
C LEU A 126 -0.59 1.09 -3.93
N ALA A 127 0.70 1.23 -3.65
CA ALA A 127 1.40 2.52 -3.75
C ALA A 127 1.40 3.06 -5.20
N PHE A 128 1.60 2.19 -6.20
CA PHE A 128 1.49 2.60 -7.59
C PHE A 128 0.06 2.98 -7.98
N SER A 129 -0.96 2.24 -7.54
CA SER A 129 -2.36 2.61 -7.72
C SER A 129 -2.65 3.98 -7.09
N ASP A 130 -2.12 4.26 -5.91
CA ASP A 130 -2.26 5.55 -5.24
C ASP A 130 -1.69 6.72 -6.05
N PHE A 131 -0.46 6.54 -6.53
CA PHE A 131 0.20 7.50 -7.41
C PHE A 131 -0.58 7.76 -8.70
N ASN A 132 -1.06 6.72 -9.38
CA ASN A 132 -1.80 6.86 -10.63
C ASN A 132 -3.19 7.49 -10.40
N PHE A 133 -3.88 7.13 -9.32
CA PHE A 133 -5.14 7.76 -8.93
C PHE A 133 -4.98 9.26 -8.70
N PHE A 134 -3.88 9.66 -8.03
CA PHE A 134 -3.62 11.07 -7.81
C PHE A 134 -3.50 11.85 -9.13
N ILE A 135 -2.70 11.32 -10.06
CA ILE A 135 -2.54 11.93 -11.39
C ILE A 135 -3.87 11.96 -12.15
N ALA A 136 -4.64 10.88 -12.11
CA ALA A 136 -5.89 10.78 -12.84
C ALA A 136 -6.95 11.79 -12.38
N ILE A 137 -7.03 12.01 -11.06
CA ILE A 137 -8.11 12.77 -10.41
C ILE A 137 -7.70 14.21 -10.14
N TYR A 138 -6.53 14.41 -9.53
CA TYR A 138 -6.12 15.72 -9.03
C TYR A 138 -5.25 16.50 -10.01
N LEU A 139 -4.61 15.83 -10.98
CA LEU A 139 -3.93 16.50 -12.10
C LEU A 139 -4.78 16.53 -13.37
N ASP A 140 -6.01 16.01 -13.32
CA ASP A 140 -6.95 15.96 -14.45
C ASP A 140 -6.32 15.31 -15.70
N VAL A 141 -5.65 14.17 -15.52
CA VAL A 141 -5.03 13.39 -16.61
C VAL A 141 -5.71 12.01 -16.71
N PRO A 142 -6.86 11.88 -17.40
CA PRO A 142 -7.70 10.69 -17.34
C PRO A 142 -7.04 9.39 -17.82
N VAL A 143 -5.98 9.46 -18.63
CA VAL A 143 -5.28 8.24 -19.07
C VAL A 143 -4.72 7.43 -17.88
N PHE A 144 -4.48 8.07 -16.73
CA PHE A 144 -3.99 7.42 -15.53
C PHE A 144 -5.05 6.61 -14.77
N TYR A 145 -6.33 6.66 -15.15
CA TYR A 145 -7.36 5.76 -14.62
C TYR A 145 -7.05 4.29 -14.92
N TYR A 146 -6.57 3.98 -16.12
CA TYR A 146 -6.26 2.61 -16.52
C TYR A 146 -5.15 1.96 -15.68
N PRO A 147 -3.96 2.59 -15.54
CA PRO A 147 -2.91 2.03 -14.69
C PRO A 147 -3.32 1.99 -13.21
N ASP A 148 -4.07 2.97 -12.70
CA ASP A 148 -4.63 2.91 -11.35
C ASP A 148 -5.42 1.60 -11.13
N ARG A 149 -6.41 1.32 -11.98
CA ARG A 149 -7.22 0.10 -11.87
C ARG A 149 -6.41 -1.17 -12.02
N PHE A 150 -5.49 -1.19 -12.96
CA PHE A 150 -4.64 -2.34 -13.19
C PHE A 150 -3.84 -2.70 -11.94
N PHE A 151 -3.17 -1.72 -11.32
CA PHE A 151 -2.41 -1.95 -10.10
C PHE A 151 -3.31 -2.27 -8.90
N HIS A 152 -4.48 -1.62 -8.80
CA HIS A 152 -5.44 -1.88 -7.73
C HIS A 152 -5.92 -3.34 -7.72
N ILE A 153 -6.29 -3.86 -8.89
CA ILE A 153 -6.77 -5.24 -9.07
C ILE A 153 -5.64 -6.25 -8.84
N LEU A 154 -4.43 -5.97 -9.35
CA LEU A 154 -3.26 -6.83 -9.10
C LEU A 154 -2.94 -6.91 -7.61
N ALA A 155 -2.99 -5.79 -6.90
CA ALA A 155 -2.78 -5.77 -5.46
C ALA A 155 -3.81 -6.63 -4.71
N LEU A 156 -5.09 -6.55 -5.08
CA LEU A 156 -6.13 -7.39 -4.50
C LEU A 156 -5.83 -8.89 -4.70
N GLY A 157 -5.45 -9.30 -5.93
CA GLY A 157 -5.08 -10.68 -6.22
C GLY A 157 -3.92 -11.18 -5.35
N LEU A 158 -2.90 -10.35 -5.14
CA LEU A 158 -1.76 -10.68 -4.28
C LEU A 158 -2.13 -10.71 -2.79
N LEU A 159 -3.03 -9.84 -2.32
CA LEU A 159 -3.55 -9.88 -0.95
C LEU A 159 -4.32 -11.17 -0.68
N LEU A 160 -5.11 -11.64 -1.65
CA LEU A 160 -5.78 -12.94 -1.55
C LEU A 160 -4.76 -14.09 -1.43
N LEU A 161 -3.68 -14.07 -2.23
CA LEU A 161 -2.60 -15.05 -2.11
C LEU A 161 -1.86 -14.96 -0.76
N PHE A 162 -1.68 -13.75 -0.23
CA PHE A 162 -1.13 -13.52 1.10
C PHE A 162 -2.01 -14.09 2.23
N TRP A 163 -3.33 -14.11 2.06
CA TRP A 163 -4.24 -14.69 3.07
C TRP A 163 -4.44 -16.20 2.93
N ILE A 164 -4.54 -16.72 1.70
CA ILE A 164 -4.83 -18.13 1.45
C ILE A 164 -3.63 -19.03 1.79
N LYS A 165 -2.39 -18.57 1.58
CA LYS A 165 -1.24 -19.43 1.86
C LYS A 165 -0.95 -19.54 3.37
N PRO A 166 -0.91 -20.77 3.93
CA PRO A 166 -0.44 -20.99 5.29
C PRO A 166 1.03 -20.57 5.41
N ILE A 167 1.45 -20.27 6.64
CA ILE A 167 2.87 -20.04 6.95
C ILE A 167 3.55 -21.40 6.70
N GLU A 168 4.42 -21.47 5.69
CA GLU A 168 5.40 -22.56 5.63
C GLU A 168 6.33 -22.33 6.83
N ASP A 169 6.07 -23.06 7.91
CA ASP A 169 6.95 -23.07 9.08
C ASP A 169 8.29 -23.67 8.65
N SER A 170 9.27 -22.79 8.47
CA SER A 170 10.69 -23.10 8.25
C SER A 170 11.31 -23.97 9.38
N ASN A 171 10.58 -24.24 10.46
CA ASN A 171 11.08 -24.96 11.63
C ASN A 171 11.11 -26.49 11.50
N ASN A 172 10.48 -27.10 10.48
CA ASN A 172 10.50 -28.57 10.36
C ASN A 172 11.79 -29.15 9.75
N ASN A 173 12.66 -28.33 9.15
CA ASN A 173 13.89 -28.86 8.53
C ASN A 173 15.06 -29.05 9.51
N ASN A 174 14.95 -28.56 10.75
CA ASN A 174 16.03 -28.64 11.74
C ASN A 174 15.87 -29.80 12.75
N LEU A 175 14.73 -30.50 12.75
CA LEU A 175 14.49 -31.64 13.64
C LEU A 175 14.85 -32.99 13.00
N GLU A 176 14.73 -33.12 11.68
CA GLU A 176 15.10 -34.36 10.97
C GLU A 176 16.61 -34.51 10.73
N GLN A 177 17.41 -33.45 10.90
CA GLN A 177 18.88 -33.52 10.77
C GLN A 177 19.61 -33.82 12.09
N ARG A 178 18.89 -34.02 13.20
CA ARG A 178 19.49 -34.41 14.49
C ARG A 178 19.35 -35.91 14.79
N GLU A 179 18.71 -36.67 13.92
CA GLU A 179 18.55 -38.12 14.02
C GLU A 179 19.19 -38.84 12.83
N VAL A 180 20.47 -38.60 12.55
CA VAL A 180 21.34 -39.50 11.77
C VAL A 180 22.75 -39.49 12.34
#